data_AF-A0AAV8ZKF9-F1
#
_entry.id   AF-A0AAV8ZKF9-F1
#
_cell.length_a   1.000
_cell.length_b   1.000
_cell.length_c   1.000
_cell.angle_alpha   90.00
_cell.angle_beta   90.00
_cell.angle_gamma   90.00
#
_symmetry.space_group_name_H-M   'P 1'
#
loop_
_entity.id
_entity.type
_entity.pdbx_description
1 polymer ?
#
loop_
_entity_poly.entity_id
_entity_poly.type
_entity_poly.pdbx_seq_one_letter_code
_entity_poly.pdbx_strand_id
1 'polypeptide(L)'
;MESLQSSKILLNVINKNFGTLAFCKRWLDRAGATKYQMALKDLCDKGIVDDYPPLCDIKGCYTAQFEHTIMLRPTCKEIVSRGDDY
;
A
#
# COMPACT_ATOMS: atom_id res chain seq x y z
N MET A 1 -1.46 -18.75 -20.83
CA MET A 1 -1.17 -19.80 -19.82
C MET A 1 -0.02 -19.40 -18.89
N GLU A 2 1.02 -18.71 -19.38
CA GLU A 2 2.13 -18.18 -18.55
C GLU A 2 1.73 -17.13 -17.47
N SER A 3 0.65 -16.35 -17.67
CA SER A 3 0.27 -15.28 -16.72
C SER A 3 -0.18 -15.79 -15.35
N LEU A 4 -0.78 -16.99 -15.27
CA LEU A 4 -1.35 -17.48 -14.01
C LEU A 4 -0.28 -17.91 -13.01
N GLN A 5 0.83 -18.45 -13.50
CA GLN A 5 1.92 -18.95 -12.65
C GLN A 5 2.74 -17.80 -12.06
N SER A 6 3.00 -16.76 -12.85
CA SER A 6 3.67 -15.54 -12.36
C SER A 6 2.82 -14.78 -11.36
N SER A 7 1.51 -14.68 -11.55
CA SER A 7 0.58 -14.10 -10.56
C SER A 7 0.56 -14.86 -9.23
N LYS A 8 0.56 -16.20 -9.27
CA LYS A 8 0.66 -17.01 -8.04
C LYS A 8 1.98 -16.78 -7.30
N ILE A 9 3.10 -16.73 -8.02
CA ILE A 9 4.42 -16.46 -7.42
C ILE A 9 4.43 -15.08 -6.78
N LEU A 10 3.92 -14.05 -7.47
CA LEU A 10 3.85 -12.69 -6.93
C LEU A 10 2.94 -12.61 -5.71
N LEU A 11 1.76 -13.25 -5.74
CA LEU A 11 0.84 -13.28 -4.61
C LEU A 11 1.49 -13.94 -3.37
N ASN A 12 2.28 -14.99 -3.56
CA ASN A 12 3.05 -15.60 -2.47
C ASN A 12 4.08 -14.64 -1.89
N VAL A 13 4.75 -13.84 -2.72
CA VAL A 13 5.66 -12.78 -2.25
C VAL A 13 4.89 -11.74 -1.46
N ILE A 14 3.74 -11.28 -1.94
CA ILE A 14 2.89 -10.29 -1.25
C ILE A 14 2.44 -10.82 0.12
N ASN A 15 1.88 -12.03 0.16
CA ASN A 15 1.39 -12.64 1.39
C ASN A 15 2.50 -12.86 2.41
N LYS A 16 3.69 -13.29 1.97
CA LYS A 16 4.83 -13.53 2.86
C LYS A 16 5.40 -12.24 3.47
N ASN A 17 5.42 -11.14 2.71
CA ASN A 17 6.13 -9.92 3.12
C ASN A 17 5.21 -8.82 3.67
N PHE A 18 3.96 -8.75 3.22
CA PHE A 18 3.04 -7.64 3.53
C PHE A 18 1.73 -8.11 4.14
N GLY A 19 1.25 -9.31 3.78
CA GLY A 19 -0.07 -9.79 4.23
C GLY A 19 -1.16 -8.83 3.75
N THR A 20 -1.83 -8.16 4.70
CA THR A 20 -2.86 -7.14 4.42
C THR A 20 -2.36 -5.70 4.50
N LEU A 21 -1.06 -5.48 4.78
CA LEU A 21 -0.47 -4.15 4.80
C LEU A 21 -0.28 -3.64 3.36
N ALA A 22 -0.46 -2.33 3.17
CA ALA A 22 -0.15 -1.68 1.90
C ALA A 22 1.33 -1.83 1.54
N PHE A 23 1.61 -1.90 0.24
CA PHE A 23 2.97 -1.99 -0.30
C PHE A 23 3.12 -1.12 -1.56
N CYS A 24 4.34 -0.98 -2.05
CA CYS A 24 4.62 -0.30 -3.31
C CYS A 24 5.57 -1.12 -4.19
N LYS A 25 5.65 -0.81 -5.50
CA LYS A 25 6.52 -1.50 -6.46
C LYS A 25 7.98 -1.57 -6.00
N ARG A 26 8.50 -0.48 -5.43
CA ARG A 26 9.87 -0.45 -4.87
C ARG A 26 10.11 -1.49 -3.77
N TRP A 27 9.09 -1.82 -2.98
CA TRP A 27 9.21 -2.83 -1.93
C TRP A 27 9.14 -4.24 -2.50
N LEU A 28 8.39 -4.45 -3.58
CA LEU A 28 8.45 -5.70 -4.34
C LEU A 28 9.86 -5.94 -4.93
N ASP A 29 10.48 -4.89 -5.49
CA ASP A 29 11.86 -4.97 -5.99
C ASP A 29 12.83 -5.37 -4.86
N ARG A 30 12.72 -4.71 -3.69
CA ARG A 30 13.54 -5.03 -2.50
C ARG A 30 13.27 -6.42 -1.92
N ALA A 31 12.05 -6.92 -2.06
CA ALA A 31 11.67 -8.28 -1.68
C ALA A 31 12.14 -9.34 -2.70
N GLY A 32 12.82 -8.94 -3.77
CA GLY A 32 13.39 -9.82 -4.79
C GLY A 32 12.43 -10.21 -5.92
N ALA A 33 11.25 -9.58 -6.01
CA ALA A 33 10.36 -9.80 -7.14
C ALA A 33 10.96 -9.21 -8.41
N THR A 34 10.92 -9.96 -9.51
CA THR A 34 11.39 -9.51 -10.83
C THR A 34 10.31 -9.73 -11.88
N LYS A 35 10.32 -8.92 -12.96
CA LYS A 35 9.39 -9.04 -14.10
C LYS A 35 7.90 -9.17 -13.71
N TYR A 36 7.50 -8.54 -12.60
CA TYR A 36 6.19 -8.78 -11.98
C TYR A 36 5.06 -7.85 -12.45
N GLN A 37 5.32 -6.88 -13.35
CA GLN A 37 4.32 -5.85 -13.69
C GLN A 37 3.02 -6.43 -14.26
N MET A 38 3.11 -7.41 -15.17
CA MET A 38 1.92 -8.07 -15.72
C MET A 38 1.20 -8.94 -14.69
N ALA A 39 1.95 -9.61 -13.82
CA ALA A 39 1.40 -10.39 -12.71
C ALA A 39 0.66 -9.49 -11.71
N LEU A 40 1.22 -8.32 -11.39
CA LEU A 40 0.59 -7.35 -10.51
C LEU A 40 -0.71 -6.81 -11.13
N LYS A 41 -0.68 -6.48 -12.43
CA LYS A 41 -1.89 -6.08 -13.16
C LYS A 41 -2.96 -7.18 -13.14
N ASP A 42 -2.60 -8.44 -13.39
CA ASP A 42 -3.53 -9.57 -13.35
C ASP A 42 -4.14 -9.77 -11.95
N LEU A 43 -3.38 -9.55 -10.87
CA LEU A 43 -3.90 -9.59 -9.50
C LEU A 43 -4.90 -8.45 -9.23
N CYS A 44 -4.64 -7.25 -9.76
CA CYS A 44 -5.57 -6.11 -9.66
C CYS A 44 -6.83 -6.31 -10.50
N ASP A 45 -6.69 -6.75 -11.76
CA ASP A 45 -7.81 -7.03 -12.66
C ASP A 45 -8.75 -8.12 -12.10
N LYS A 46 -8.23 -8.99 -11.20
CA LYS A 46 -8.99 -10.02 -10.48
C LYS A 46 -9.53 -9.58 -9.12
N GLY A 47 -9.25 -8.36 -8.66
CA GLY A 47 -9.69 -7.86 -7.35
C GLY A 47 -9.04 -8.57 -6.16
N ILE A 48 -7.87 -9.19 -6.36
CA ILE A 48 -7.09 -9.82 -5.27
C ILE A 48 -6.22 -8.76 -4.56
N VAL A 49 -5.79 -7.75 -5.30
CA VAL A 49 -5.01 -6.60 -4.82
C VAL A 49 -5.65 -5.33 -5.35
N ASP A 50 -5.94 -4.37 -4.48
CA ASP A 50 -6.50 -3.08 -4.90
C ASP A 50 -5.37 -2.08 -5.21
N ASP A 51 -5.50 -1.35 -6.33
CA ASP A 51 -4.60 -0.26 -6.65
C ASP A 51 -5.06 1.06 -6.02
N TYR A 52 -4.11 1.77 -5.42
CA TYR A 52 -4.32 3.10 -4.84
C TYR A 52 -3.47 4.12 -5.61
N PRO A 53 -3.98 4.66 -6.74
CA PRO A 53 -3.26 5.66 -7.51
C PRO A 53 -3.15 6.99 -6.76
N PRO A 54 -2.24 7.88 -7.18
CA PRO A 54 -2.16 9.23 -6.61
C PRO A 54 -3.50 9.98 -6.68
N LEU A 55 -3.90 10.58 -5.57
CA LEU A 55 -5.08 11.45 -5.48
C LEU A 55 -4.63 12.90 -5.66
N CYS A 56 -5.03 13.52 -6.76
CA CYS A 56 -4.60 14.86 -7.15
C CYS A 56 -5.80 15.81 -7.26
N ASP A 57 -5.64 17.04 -6.76
CA ASP A 57 -6.58 18.15 -6.99
C ASP A 57 -6.45 18.68 -8.44
N ILE A 58 -7.29 19.64 -8.81
CA ILE A 58 -7.28 20.29 -10.11
C ILE A 58 -5.92 20.97 -10.37
N LYS A 59 -5.53 20.97 -11.65
CA LYS A 59 -4.24 21.53 -12.08
C LYS A 59 -4.11 22.99 -11.65
N GLY A 60 -3.02 23.30 -10.95
CA GLY A 60 -2.71 24.65 -10.47
C GLY A 60 -3.12 24.92 -9.02
N CYS A 61 -3.87 24.02 -8.38
CA CYS A 61 -4.15 24.12 -6.94
C CYS A 61 -2.97 23.66 -6.07
N TYR A 62 -3.04 24.05 -4.80
CA TYR A 62 -2.07 23.69 -3.76
C TYR A 62 -2.78 22.95 -2.62
N THR A 63 -2.20 21.84 -2.16
CA THR A 63 -2.73 21.03 -1.06
C THR A 63 -1.75 21.01 0.12
N ALA A 64 -2.29 20.90 1.34
CA ALA A 64 -1.54 20.69 2.57
C ALA A 64 -2.24 19.62 3.42
N GLN A 65 -1.48 18.87 4.23
CA GLN A 65 -2.00 17.79 5.07
C GLN A 65 -1.27 17.76 6.41
N PHE A 66 -2.03 17.50 7.49
CA PHE A 66 -1.52 17.10 8.81
C PHE A 66 -2.25 15.83 9.23
N GLU A 67 -1.57 14.93 9.94
CA GLU A 67 -2.14 13.65 10.38
C GLU A 67 -1.64 13.27 11.78
N HIS A 68 -2.54 12.74 12.59
CA HIS A 68 -2.22 12.11 13.87
C HIS A 68 -3.03 10.84 14.06
N THR A 69 -2.40 9.85 14.68
CA THR A 69 -3.08 8.64 15.17
C THR A 69 -3.56 8.89 16.59
N ILE A 70 -4.83 8.60 16.85
CA ILE A 70 -5.46 8.79 18.15
C ILE A 70 -5.95 7.43 18.67
N MET A 71 -5.63 7.12 19.92
CA MET A 71 -6.16 5.96 20.63
C MET A 71 -7.29 6.40 21.57
N LEU A 72 -8.50 5.88 21.33
CA LEU A 72 -9.62 6.03 22.25
C LEU A 72 -9.54 4.93 23.30
N ARG A 73 -8.94 5.26 24.45
CA ARG A 73 -8.79 4.35 25.58
C ARG A 73 -10.01 4.43 26.48
N PRO A 74 -10.27 3.42 27.32
CA PRO A 74 -11.41 3.43 28.24
C PRO A 74 -11.47 4.69 29.14
N THR A 75 -10.32 5.28 29.47
CA THR A 75 -10.22 6.40 30.42
C THR A 75 -9.87 7.73 29.77
N CYS A 76 -9.46 7.75 28.50
CA CYS A 76 -9.02 8.98 27.84
C CYS A 76 -8.96 8.85 26.31
N LYS A 77 -8.93 10.00 25.65
CA LYS A 77 -8.50 10.13 24.26
C LYS A 77 -7.02 10.51 24.25
N GLU A 78 -6.19 9.67 23.67
CA GLU A 78 -4.74 9.86 23.61
C GLU A 78 -4.29 10.10 22.17
N ILE A 79 -3.53 11.18 21.93
CA ILE A 79 -2.92 11.45 20.62
C ILE A 79 -1.53 10.80 20.63
N VAL A 80 -1.45 9.54 20.21
CA VAL A 80 -0.24 8.71 20.37
C VAL A 80 0.94 9.15 19.49
N SER A 81 0.68 9.96 18.47
CA SER A 81 1.69 10.47 17.53
C SER A 81 2.08 11.93 17.76
N ARG A 82 1.69 12.55 18.89
CA ARG A 82 2.02 13.95 19.21
C ARG A 82 3.53 14.10 19.48
N GLY A 83 4.18 15.07 18.84
CA GLY A 83 5.55 15.51 19.12
C GLY A 83 5.63 16.99 19.49
N ASP A 84 6.86 17.50 19.67
CA ASP A 84 7.11 18.94 19.90
C ASP A 84 7.04 19.76 18.59
N ASP A 85 6.95 19.10 17.45
CA ASP A 85 6.92 19.67 16.11
C ASP A 85 5.51 19.99 15.62
N TYR A 86 4.54 19.06 15.74
CA TYR A 86 3.14 19.25 15.35
C TYR A 86 2.19 18.18 15.88
#